data_AF-A0A382K5T1-F1
#
_entry.id   AF-A0A382K5T1-F1
#
_cell.length_a   1.000
_cell.length_b   1.000
_cell.length_c   1.000
_cell.angle_alpha   90.00
_cell.angle_beta   90.00
_cell.angle_gamma   90.00
#
_symmetry.space_group_name_H-M   'P 1'
#
loop_
_entity.id
_entity.type
_entity.pdbx_description
1 polymer ?
#
loop_
_entity_poly.entity_id
_entity_poly.type
_entity_poly.pdbx_seq_one_letter_code
_entity_poly.pdbx_strand_id
1 'polypeptide(L)'
;MSEPRPTYGGQAVLEGVMIRGQHYVSVAVRAPSDEILVKSTPISGLFTGKLRTLPLIRGFLALIETLYIGMSALSYSAGVAAEQDDQELNKWSMLAMISFSMLIAIVLFFLLPLFASKPFEGITESSLVPNFAEGAIRLLVFLAYVIGIGFMTDIRRVYMYHGAEHMT
;
A
#
# COMPACT_ATOMS: atom_id res chain seq x y z
N MET A 1 -20.18 -16.02 -29.45
CA MET A 1 -19.16 -16.10 -28.38
C MET A 1 -19.23 -14.80 -27.62
N SER A 2 -19.51 -14.82 -26.32
CA SER A 2 -19.47 -13.61 -25.49
C SER A 2 -18.02 -13.14 -25.39
N GLU A 3 -17.75 -11.89 -25.79
CA GLU A 3 -16.46 -11.24 -25.57
C GLU A 3 -16.01 -11.42 -24.10
N PRO A 4 -14.76 -11.83 -23.83
CA PRO A 4 -14.27 -11.96 -22.47
C PRO A 4 -14.33 -10.59 -21.79
N ARG A 5 -15.02 -10.52 -20.65
CA ARG A 5 -15.13 -9.26 -19.89
C ARG A 5 -13.72 -8.81 -19.48
N PRO A 6 -13.35 -7.54 -19.73
CA PRO A 6 -12.05 -7.02 -19.33
C PRO A 6 -11.90 -7.13 -17.80
N THR A 7 -10.74 -7.61 -17.36
CA THR A 7 -10.38 -7.63 -15.93
C THR A 7 -9.84 -6.27 -15.51
N TYR A 8 -10.38 -5.75 -14.41
CA TYR A 8 -9.92 -4.51 -13.78
C TYR A 8 -9.23 -4.83 -12.46
N GLY A 9 -8.22 -4.04 -12.11
CA GLY A 9 -7.60 -4.06 -10.78
C GLY A 9 -7.94 -2.77 -10.04
N GLY A 10 -8.24 -2.88 -8.75
CA GLY A 10 -8.52 -1.73 -7.88
C GLY A 10 -7.43 -1.51 -6.83
N GLN A 11 -7.30 -0.28 -6.37
CA GLN A 11 -6.58 0.07 -5.15
C GLN A 11 -7.24 1.29 -4.49
N ALA A 12 -7.58 1.16 -3.21
CA ALA A 12 -8.01 2.28 -2.39
C ALA A 12 -6.86 3.27 -2.19
N VAL A 13 -7.18 4.55 -2.31
CA VAL A 13 -6.26 5.67 -2.06
C VAL A 13 -6.91 6.64 -1.07
N LEU A 14 -6.18 7.67 -0.64
CA LEU A 14 -6.75 8.64 0.29
C LEU A 14 -7.91 9.37 -0.39
N GLU A 15 -9.08 9.37 0.24
CA GLU A 15 -10.30 9.99 -0.30
C GLU A 15 -10.74 9.49 -1.69
N GLY A 16 -10.36 8.27 -2.10
CA GLY A 16 -10.66 7.84 -3.46
C GLY A 16 -10.29 6.40 -3.82
N VAL A 17 -10.41 6.11 -5.11
CA VAL A 17 -10.07 4.80 -5.71
C VAL A 17 -9.23 4.96 -6.96
N MET A 18 -8.29 4.06 -7.15
CA MET A 18 -7.56 3.85 -8.39
C MET A 18 -8.06 2.58 -9.07
N ILE A 19 -8.44 2.69 -10.34
CA ILE A 19 -8.83 1.57 -11.18
C ILE A 19 -7.84 1.45 -12.34
N ARG A 20 -7.21 0.28 -12.46
CA ARG A 20 -6.35 -0.11 -13.58
C ARG A 20 -7.16 -0.93 -14.58
N GLY A 21 -7.38 -0.37 -15.76
CA GLY A 21 -7.89 -1.07 -16.93
C GLY A 21 -6.78 -1.68 -17.79
N GLN A 22 -7.13 -2.09 -19.01
CA GLN A 22 -6.16 -2.67 -19.96
C GLN A 22 -5.21 -1.62 -20.56
N HIS A 23 -5.70 -0.39 -20.76
CA HIS A 23 -4.97 0.67 -21.47
C HIS A 23 -4.81 1.95 -20.65
N TYR A 24 -5.62 2.12 -19.61
CA TYR A 24 -5.67 3.33 -18.79
C TYR A 24 -5.70 2.97 -17.31
N VAL A 25 -5.11 3.85 -16.50
CA VAL A 25 -5.32 3.93 -15.07
C VAL A 25 -6.09 5.20 -14.79
N SER A 26 -7.17 5.10 -14.03
CA SER A 26 -7.97 6.24 -13.60
C SER A 26 -7.97 6.30 -12.08
N VAL A 27 -7.63 7.45 -11.54
CA VAL A 27 -7.68 7.75 -10.10
C VAL A 27 -8.76 8.79 -9.89
N ALA A 28 -9.75 8.48 -9.07
CA ALA A 28 -10.82 9.40 -8.68
C ALA A 28 -10.68 9.70 -7.19
N VAL A 29 -10.51 10.98 -6.84
CA VAL A 29 -10.27 11.45 -5.46
C VAL A 29 -11.26 12.57 -5.15
N ARG A 30 -11.88 12.51 -3.97
CA ARG A 30 -12.69 13.61 -3.43
C ARG A 30 -11.75 14.68 -2.85
N ALA A 31 -11.77 15.85 -3.44
CA ALA A 31 -11.06 17.02 -2.92
C ALA A 31 -11.73 17.54 -1.64
N PRO A 32 -11.02 18.30 -0.79
CA PRO A 32 -11.61 18.94 0.38
C PRO A 32 -12.74 19.93 0.06
N SER A 33 -12.84 20.38 -1.20
CA SER A 33 -13.95 21.18 -1.75
C SER A 33 -15.22 20.35 -2.05
N ASP A 34 -15.23 19.05 -1.75
CA ASP A 34 -16.25 18.07 -2.13
C ASP A 34 -16.36 17.77 -3.63
N GLU A 35 -15.49 18.35 -4.46
CA GLU A 35 -15.40 18.01 -5.89
C GLU A 35 -14.67 16.66 -6.09
N ILE A 36 -15.08 15.88 -7.09
CA ILE A 36 -14.39 14.64 -7.46
C ILE A 36 -13.42 14.95 -8.60
N LEU A 37 -12.12 14.92 -8.30
CA LEU A 37 -11.06 15.07 -9.28
C LEU A 37 -10.71 13.71 -9.87
N VAL A 38 -10.70 13.63 -11.20
CA VAL A 38 -10.37 12.39 -11.93
C VAL A 38 -9.15 12.61 -12.78
N LYS A 39 -8.12 11.80 -12.54
CA LYS A 39 -6.90 11.76 -13.35
C LYS A 39 -6.81 10.43 -14.07
N SER A 40 -6.82 10.47 -15.40
CA SER A 40 -6.65 9.28 -16.24
C SER A 40 -5.33 9.35 -17.01
N THR A 41 -4.51 8.31 -16.86
CA THR A 41 -3.21 8.19 -17.52
C THR A 41 -3.12 6.91 -18.33
N PRO A 42 -2.58 6.95 -19.56
CA PRO A 42 -2.37 5.73 -20.35
C PRO A 42 -1.30 4.85 -19.70
N ILE A 43 -1.50 3.55 -19.72
CA ILE A 43 -0.50 2.56 -19.28
C ILE A 43 0.59 2.50 -20.36
N SER A 44 1.84 2.70 -19.96
CA SER A 44 2.96 2.69 -20.91
C SER A 44 3.19 1.28 -21.49
N GLY A 45 3.30 1.20 -22.82
CA GLY A 45 3.61 -0.04 -23.54
C GLY A 45 5.02 -0.60 -23.29
N LEU A 46 5.86 0.12 -22.52
CA LEU A 46 7.17 -0.35 -22.07
C LEU A 46 7.08 -1.71 -21.34
N PHE A 47 5.91 -2.03 -20.77
CA PHE A 47 5.66 -3.26 -20.04
C PHE A 47 4.89 -4.32 -20.84
N THR A 48 4.61 -4.13 -22.14
CA THR A 48 3.83 -5.06 -22.99
C THR A 48 4.68 -5.82 -24.02
N GLY A 49 6.01 -5.75 -23.96
CA GLY A 49 6.94 -6.40 -24.89
C GLY A 49 7.13 -7.91 -24.70
N LYS A 50 7.92 -8.55 -25.59
CA LYS A 50 8.22 -10.00 -25.60
C LYS A 50 8.77 -10.53 -24.26
N LEU A 51 9.40 -9.68 -23.45
CA LEU A 51 9.94 -10.02 -22.13
C LEU A 51 8.87 -10.44 -21.12
N ARG A 52 7.59 -10.07 -21.31
CA ARG A 52 6.47 -10.49 -20.46
C ARG A 52 5.97 -11.91 -20.77
N THR A 53 6.63 -12.65 -21.67
CA THR A 53 6.32 -14.06 -21.97
C THR A 53 7.03 -15.03 -21.03
N LEU A 54 8.16 -14.63 -20.42
CA LEU A 54 8.85 -15.44 -19.43
C LEU A 54 8.21 -15.26 -18.04
N PRO A 55 7.83 -16.32 -17.32
CA PRO A 55 7.02 -16.22 -16.10
C PRO A 55 7.67 -15.40 -14.98
N LEU A 56 8.98 -15.54 -14.75
CA LEU A 56 9.70 -14.76 -13.72
C LEU A 56 9.86 -13.29 -14.11
N ILE A 57 10.27 -13.03 -15.36
CA ILE A 57 10.46 -11.67 -15.87
C ILE A 57 9.12 -10.94 -15.93
N ARG A 58 8.05 -11.61 -16.36
CA ARG A 58 6.68 -11.13 -16.33
C ARG A 58 6.26 -10.69 -14.93
N GLY A 59 6.50 -11.54 -13.92
CA GLY A 59 6.14 -11.23 -12.53
C GLY A 59 6.86 -10.00 -12.02
N PHE A 60 8.18 -9.93 -12.26
CA PHE A 60 9.01 -8.79 -11.87
C PHE A 60 8.57 -7.48 -12.55
N LEU A 61 8.36 -7.49 -13.86
CA LEU A 61 7.90 -6.32 -14.61
C LEU A 61 6.50 -5.87 -14.15
N ALA A 62 5.59 -6.82 -13.91
CA ALA A 62 4.26 -6.53 -13.41
C ALA A 62 4.29 -5.93 -11.99
N LEU A 63 5.19 -6.41 -11.13
CA LEU A 63 5.38 -5.87 -9.79
C LEU A 63 5.88 -4.43 -9.84
N ILE A 64 6.91 -4.13 -10.64
CA ILE A 64 7.42 -2.76 -10.81
C ILE A 64 6.34 -1.83 -11.35
N GLU A 65 5.62 -2.27 -12.39
CA GLU A 65 4.54 -1.50 -13.01
C GLU A 65 3.46 -1.17 -11.97
N THR A 66 3.01 -2.17 -11.21
CA THR A 66 1.95 -2.02 -10.21
C THR A 66 2.41 -1.14 -9.03
N LEU A 67 3.65 -1.32 -8.55
CA LEU A 67 4.23 -0.47 -7.51
C LEU A 67 4.32 0.99 -7.97
N TYR A 68 4.82 1.23 -9.18
CA TYR A 68 4.93 2.59 -9.73
C TYR A 68 3.55 3.26 -9.84
N ILE A 69 2.57 2.56 -10.43
CA ILE A 69 1.20 3.08 -10.58
C ILE A 69 0.56 3.32 -9.21
N GLY A 70 0.64 2.35 -8.30
CA GLY A 70 0.07 2.42 -6.96
C GLY A 70 0.66 3.56 -6.14
N MET A 71 1.98 3.72 -6.17
CA MET A 71 2.68 4.83 -5.51
C MET A 71 2.30 6.18 -6.12
N SER A 72 2.22 6.27 -7.45
CA SER A 72 1.80 7.50 -8.13
C SER A 72 0.37 7.90 -7.77
N ALA A 73 -0.54 6.94 -7.67
CA ALA A 73 -1.92 7.17 -7.27
C ALA A 73 -2.02 7.62 -5.80
N LEU A 74 -1.27 6.99 -4.89
CA LEU A 74 -1.17 7.41 -3.49
C LEU A 74 -0.63 8.84 -3.37
N SER A 75 0.47 9.15 -4.06
CA SER A 75 1.05 10.50 -4.08
C SER A 75 0.08 11.55 -4.63
N TYR A 76 -0.65 11.23 -5.70
CA TYR A 76 -1.66 12.13 -6.25
C TYR A 76 -2.80 12.36 -5.25
N SER A 77 -3.34 11.30 -4.64
CA SER A 77 -4.42 11.40 -3.66
C SER A 77 -4.02 12.17 -2.40
N ALA A 78 -2.78 11.98 -1.94
CA ALA A 78 -2.23 12.72 -0.81
C ALA A 78 -2.08 14.21 -1.16
N GLY A 79 -1.64 14.54 -2.38
CA GLY A 79 -1.54 15.92 -2.84
C GLY A 79 -2.90 16.62 -2.89
N VAL A 80 -3.94 15.95 -3.42
CA VAL A 80 -5.31 16.49 -3.46
C VAL A 80 -5.89 16.65 -2.04
N ALA A 81 -5.65 15.69 -1.15
CA ALA A 81 -6.09 15.80 0.24
C ALA A 81 -5.36 16.91 1.01
N ALA A 82 -4.10 17.17 0.66
CA ALA A 82 -3.25 18.20 1.25
C ALA A 82 -3.43 19.59 0.60
N GLU A 83 -4.33 19.77 -0.37
CA GLU A 83 -4.54 21.04 -1.08
C GLU A 83 -5.10 22.18 -0.17
N GLN A 84 -5.30 21.91 1.13
CA GLN A 84 -5.53 22.92 2.18
C GLN A 84 -4.24 23.41 2.87
N ASP A 85 -3.14 22.68 2.74
CA ASP A 85 -1.81 23.02 3.26
C ASP A 85 -0.90 23.46 2.10
N ASP A 86 -0.90 24.78 1.80
CA ASP A 86 0.01 25.45 0.85
C ASP A 86 1.51 25.40 1.29
N GLN A 87 1.90 24.42 2.11
CA GLN A 87 3.29 24.18 2.47
C GLN A 87 3.93 23.21 1.48
N GLU A 88 4.66 23.75 0.50
CA GLU A 88 5.61 22.95 -0.26
C GLU A 88 6.60 22.28 0.71
N LEU A 89 6.42 20.98 0.93
CA LEU A 89 7.29 20.23 1.82
C LEU A 89 8.69 20.19 1.22
N ASN A 90 9.66 20.77 1.95
CA ASN A 90 11.07 20.71 1.60
C ASN A 90 11.51 19.25 1.37
N LYS A 91 12.28 18.98 0.32
CA LYS A 91 12.82 17.64 0.03
C LYS A 91 13.52 17.01 1.23
N TRP A 92 14.16 17.82 2.07
CA TRP A 92 14.77 17.39 3.32
C TRP A 92 13.77 16.94 4.39
N SER A 93 12.64 17.64 4.54
CA SER A 93 11.60 17.23 5.50
C SER A 93 10.94 15.94 5.03
N MET A 94 10.69 15.80 3.72
CA MET A 94 10.17 14.56 3.13
C MET A 94 11.12 13.37 3.38
N LEU A 95 12.42 13.54 3.12
CA LEU A 95 13.42 12.50 3.40
C LEU A 95 13.49 12.14 4.89
N ALA A 96 13.41 13.15 5.77
CA ALA A 96 13.42 12.94 7.21
C ALA A 96 12.18 12.15 7.68
N MET A 97 10.99 12.50 7.20
CA MET A 97 9.74 11.78 7.52
C MET A 97 9.79 10.33 7.02
N ILE A 98 10.23 10.11 5.77
CA ILE A 98 10.38 8.76 5.22
C ILE A 98 11.36 7.94 6.09
N SER A 99 12.53 8.51 6.40
CA SER A 99 13.54 7.84 7.23
C SER A 99 13.02 7.53 8.63
N PHE A 100 12.30 8.47 9.23
CA PHE A 100 11.67 8.29 10.55
C PHE A 100 10.59 7.21 10.53
N SER A 101 9.71 7.21 9.52
CA SER A 101 8.70 6.15 9.36
C SER A 101 9.33 4.78 9.15
N MET A 102 10.43 4.71 8.39
CA MET A 102 11.17 3.47 8.16
C MET A 102 11.80 2.97 9.45
N LEU A 103 12.37 3.86 10.26
CA LEU A 103 12.90 3.51 11.58
C LEU A 103 11.82 2.93 12.49
N ILE A 104 10.65 3.58 12.57
CA ILE A 104 9.51 3.06 13.33
C ILE A 104 9.09 1.69 12.81
N ALA A 105 9.01 1.51 11.50
CA ALA A 105 8.66 0.22 10.91
C ALA A 105 9.66 -0.88 11.28
N ILE A 106 10.96 -0.61 11.22
CA ILE A 106 12.02 -1.56 11.63
C ILE A 106 11.88 -1.90 13.12
N VAL A 107 11.68 -0.89 13.97
CA VAL A 107 11.52 -1.09 15.41
C VAL A 107 10.28 -1.94 15.70
N LEU A 108 9.13 -1.57 15.12
CA LEU A 108 7.84 -2.19 15.42
C LEU A 108 7.73 -3.61 14.85
N PHE A 109 8.17 -3.84 13.62
CA PHE A 109 7.93 -5.11 12.93
C PHE A 109 9.11 -6.09 12.97
N PHE A 110 10.33 -5.63 13.29
CA PHE A 110 11.50 -6.51 13.37
C PHE A 110 12.08 -6.57 14.78
N LEU A 111 12.49 -5.43 15.35
CA LEU A 111 13.18 -5.43 16.64
C LEU A 111 12.24 -5.82 17.78
N LEU A 112 11.04 -5.24 17.85
CA LEU A 112 10.10 -5.49 18.93
C LEU A 112 9.71 -6.98 19.00
N PRO A 113 9.30 -7.66 17.90
CA PRO A 113 9.00 -9.09 17.97
C PRO A 113 10.21 -9.95 18.34
N LEU A 114 11.40 -9.61 17.83
CA LEU A 114 12.65 -10.31 18.13
C LEU A 114 13.03 -10.21 19.61
N PHE A 115 12.92 -9.03 20.22
CA PHE A 115 13.23 -8.88 21.64
C PHE A 115 12.13 -9.41 22.54
N ALA A 116 10.87 -9.32 22.12
CA ALA A 116 9.73 -9.85 22.86
C ALA A 116 9.70 -11.38 22.91
N SER A 117 10.30 -12.08 21.93
CA SER A 117 10.41 -13.54 21.95
C SER A 117 11.56 -14.08 22.81
N LYS A 118 12.57 -13.26 23.16
CA LYS A 118 13.74 -13.70 23.94
C LYS A 118 13.44 -14.40 25.26
N PRO A 119 12.46 -13.98 26.09
CA PRO A 119 12.13 -14.69 27.33
C PRO A 119 11.72 -16.15 27.11
N PHE A 120 11.26 -16.49 25.90
CA PHE A 120 10.83 -17.85 25.53
C PHE A 120 12.00 -18.75 25.07
N GLU A 121 13.18 -18.19 24.78
CA GLU A 121 14.37 -18.96 24.38
C GLU A 121 14.93 -19.81 25.52
N GLY A 122 14.74 -19.40 26.78
CA GLY A 122 15.26 -20.11 27.96
C GLY A 122 14.33 -21.17 28.54
N ILE A 123 13.13 -21.37 27.97
CA ILE A 123 12.10 -22.24 28.56
C ILE A 123 12.28 -23.71 28.11
N THR A 124 12.81 -23.94 26.91
CA THR A 124 12.99 -25.29 26.36
C THR A 124 14.27 -25.37 25.53
N GLU A 125 14.95 -26.53 25.52
CA GLU A 125 16.09 -26.76 24.62
C GLU A 125 15.70 -26.84 23.12
N SER A 126 14.41 -26.92 22.82
CA SER A 126 13.89 -26.93 21.45
C SER A 126 13.67 -25.52 20.91
N SER A 127 14.13 -25.27 19.68
CA SER A 127 13.88 -24.00 18.97
C SER A 127 12.42 -23.81 18.53
N LEU A 128 11.54 -24.81 18.70
CA LEU A 128 10.15 -24.72 18.23
C LEU A 128 9.32 -23.70 19.03
N VAL A 129 9.46 -23.69 20.36
CA VAL A 129 8.72 -22.79 21.25
C VAL A 129 9.05 -21.32 20.99
N PRO A 130 10.33 -20.89 20.95
CA PRO A 130 10.66 -19.50 20.65
C PRO A 130 10.27 -19.08 19.23
N ASN A 131 10.40 -19.97 18.22
CA ASN A 131 9.98 -19.66 16.84
C ASN A 131 8.46 -19.46 16.72
N PHE A 132 7.67 -20.30 17.40
CA PHE A 132 6.22 -20.15 17.42
C PHE A 132 5.80 -18.88 18.17
N ALA A 133 6.43 -18.60 19.32
CA ALA A 133 6.19 -17.39 20.09
C ALA A 133 6.52 -16.13 19.27
N GLU A 134 7.65 -16.11 18.57
CA GLU A 134 8.02 -15.01 17.68
C GLU A 134 6.98 -14.80 16.58
N GLY A 135 6.54 -15.88 15.91
CA GLY A 135 5.49 -15.82 14.89
C GLY A 135 4.17 -15.27 15.44
N ALA A 136 3.76 -15.73 16.62
CA ALA A 136 2.54 -15.25 17.29
C ALA A 136 2.65 -13.77 17.67
N ILE A 137 3.79 -13.34 18.21
CA ILE A 137 4.05 -11.94 18.55
C ILE A 137 4.00 -11.07 17.29
N ARG A 138 4.66 -11.47 16.20
CA ARG A 138 4.61 -10.75 14.92
C ARG A 138 3.17 -10.59 14.42
N LEU A 139 2.37 -11.65 14.48
CA LEU A 139 0.96 -11.59 14.08
C LEU A 139 0.16 -10.64 14.97
N LEU A 140 0.32 -10.72 16.30
CA LEU A 140 -0.37 -9.84 17.23
C LEU A 140 0.02 -8.37 17.03
N VAL A 141 1.31 -8.08 16.84
CA VAL A 141 1.81 -6.73 16.55
C VAL A 141 1.23 -6.22 15.24
N PHE A 142 1.20 -7.06 14.19
CA PHE A 142 0.61 -6.70 12.91
C PHE A 142 -0.90 -6.38 13.03
N LEU A 143 -1.66 -7.23 13.71
CA LEU A 143 -3.09 -7.00 13.92
C LEU A 143 -3.35 -5.76 14.77
N ALA A 144 -2.61 -5.59 15.86
CA ALA A 144 -2.71 -4.41 16.73
C ALA A 144 -2.39 -3.13 15.96
N TYR A 145 -1.37 -3.15 15.09
CA TYR A 145 -1.04 -2.03 14.23
C TYR A 145 -2.18 -1.69 13.27
N VAL A 146 -2.69 -2.67 12.51
CA VAL A 146 -3.78 -2.46 11.53
C VAL A 146 -5.04 -1.92 12.21
N ILE A 147 -5.42 -2.50 13.35
CA ILE A 147 -6.57 -2.03 14.14
C ILE A 147 -6.29 -0.61 14.67
N GLY A 148 -5.09 -0.36 15.19
CA GLY A 148 -4.68 0.93 15.73
C GLY A 148 -4.76 2.06 14.71
N ILE A 149 -4.19 1.88 13.52
CA ILE A 149 -4.26 2.88 12.44
C ILE A 149 -5.68 3.02 11.89
N GLY A 150 -6.51 1.97 11.97
CA GLY A 150 -7.90 2.00 11.54
C GLY A 150 -8.78 2.98 12.32
N PHE A 151 -8.36 3.40 13.51
CA PHE A 151 -9.03 4.47 14.27
C PHE A 151 -8.74 5.87 13.72
N MET A 152 -7.71 6.05 12.89
CA MET A 152 -7.42 7.31 12.23
C MET A 152 -8.46 7.58 11.13
N THR A 153 -9.00 8.79 11.09
CA THR A 153 -10.06 9.18 10.14
C THR A 153 -9.67 8.94 8.69
N ASP A 154 -8.41 9.20 8.35
CA ASP A 154 -7.89 9.08 6.98
C ASP A 154 -7.80 7.62 6.54
N ILE A 155 -7.26 6.75 7.40
CA ILE A 155 -7.15 5.32 7.14
C ILE A 155 -8.52 4.65 7.12
N ARG A 156 -9.42 5.04 8.04
CA ARG A 156 -10.80 4.56 8.03
C ARG A 156 -11.49 4.86 6.69
N ARG A 157 -11.25 6.05 6.13
CA ARG A 157 -11.78 6.41 4.82
C ARG A 157 -11.16 5.56 3.70
N VAL A 158 -9.86 5.33 3.71
CA VAL A 158 -9.21 4.39 2.76
C VAL A 158 -9.87 3.01 2.82
N TYR A 159 -10.17 2.49 4.02
CA TYR A 159 -10.89 1.21 4.16
C TYR A 159 -12.33 1.27 3.62
N MET A 160 -13.02 2.40 3.71
CA MET A 160 -14.34 2.58 3.07
C MET A 160 -14.23 2.54 1.55
N TYR A 161 -13.23 3.21 0.96
CA TYR A 161 -12.99 3.19 -0.49
C TYR A 161 -12.53 1.82 -1.00
N HIS A 162 -11.88 1.01 -0.16
CA HIS A 162 -11.58 -0.38 -0.51
C HIS A 162 -12.84 -1.20 -0.78
N GLY A 163 -13.93 -0.97 -0.02
CA GLY A 163 -15.22 -1.59 -0.34
C GLY A 163 -15.79 -1.14 -1.69
N ALA A 164 -15.58 0.14 -2.05
CA ALA A 164 -16.02 0.70 -3.31
C ALA A 164 -15.22 0.19 -4.52
N GLU A 165 -13.93 -0.15 -4.35
CA GLU A 165 -13.08 -0.66 -5.45
C GLU A 165 -13.54 -2.02 -5.99
N HIS A 166 -14.22 -2.83 -5.14
CA HIS A 166 -14.71 -4.18 -5.49
C HIS A 166 -16.16 -4.20 -5.94
N MET A 167 -16.88 -3.06 -5.88
CA MET A 167 -18.24 -2.98 -6.41
C MET A 167 -18.20 -2.99 -7.94
N THR A 168 -18.59 -4.13 -8.52
CA THR A 168 -18.75 -4.35 -9.97
C THR A 168 -20.21 -4.61 -10.33
#